data_AF-A0A2J6IHD3-F1
#
_entry.id   AF-A0A2J6IHD3-F1
#
_cell.length_a   1.000
_cell.length_b   1.000
_cell.length_c   1.000
_cell.angle_alpha   90.00
_cell.angle_beta   90.00
_cell.angle_gamma   90.00
#
_symmetry.space_group_name_H-M   'P 1'
#
loop_
_entity.id
_entity.type
_entity.pdbx_description
1 polymer ?
#
loop_
_entity_poly.entity_id
_entity_poly.type
_entity_poly.pdbx_seq_one_letter_code
_entity_poly.pdbx_strand_id
1 'polypeptide(L)'
;MIKERSLIILIALIVGSSAMSQTHSSSSSGGFLSNTEINYSVGISQFYGDASSSGFFKKFSGEIAFAQSLNLKKHFNPVFSAGINFYYGNLKSLKTTSGSGAAINYELIGNYGDVDIRGYVDFNSLFWGRDYNRKLSVFGWLGLGYGFWFNGLTDYNTGNYV
;
A
#
# COMPACT_ATOMS: atom_id res chain seq x y z
N MET A 1 0.23 -7.48 29.03
CA MET A 1 -1.14 -7.26 28.47
C MET A 1 -1.19 -6.40 27.20
N ILE A 2 -0.18 -5.57 26.87
CA ILE A 2 -0.21 -4.70 25.66
C ILE A 2 0.22 -5.44 24.38
N LYS A 3 1.09 -6.46 24.48
CA LYS A 3 1.63 -7.21 23.32
C LYS A 3 0.57 -7.97 22.52
N GLU A 4 -0.44 -8.54 23.17
CA GLU A 4 -1.47 -9.35 22.49
C GLU A 4 -2.46 -8.48 21.70
N ARG A 5 -2.76 -7.26 22.18
CA ARG A 5 -3.65 -6.33 21.48
C ARG A 5 -3.03 -5.79 20.19
N SER A 6 -1.71 -5.57 20.17
CA SER A 6 -0.99 -5.14 18.96
C SER A 6 -0.96 -6.23 17.88
N LEU A 7 -0.89 -7.51 18.27
CA LEU A 7 -0.92 -8.63 17.32
C LEU A 7 -2.31 -8.78 16.67
N ILE A 8 -3.38 -8.63 17.45
CA ILE A 8 -4.76 -8.71 16.94
C ILE A 8 -5.05 -7.57 15.97
N ILE A 9 -4.56 -6.35 16.24
CA ILE A 9 -4.69 -5.20 15.33
C ILE A 9 -3.89 -5.43 14.04
N LEU A 10 -2.69 -6.02 14.12
CA LEU A 10 -1.89 -6.38 12.94
C LEU A 10 -2.59 -7.45 12.08
N ILE A 11 -3.20 -8.46 12.72
CA ILE A 11 -3.96 -9.51 12.03
C ILE A 11 -5.25 -8.92 11.41
N ALA A 12 -5.94 -8.01 12.09
CA ALA A 12 -7.16 -7.38 11.58
C ALA A 12 -6.89 -6.48 10.35
N LEU A 13 -5.73 -5.81 10.29
CA LEU A 13 -5.32 -4.99 9.14
C LEU A 13 -4.99 -5.82 7.89
N ILE A 14 -4.69 -7.11 8.04
CA ILE A 14 -4.43 -8.03 6.91
C ILE A 14 -5.74 -8.47 6.22
N VAL A 15 -6.91 -8.30 6.85
CA VAL A 15 -8.17 -8.96 6.43
C VAL A 15 -9.15 -8.00 5.70
N GLY A 16 -8.82 -6.72 5.55
CA GLY A 16 -9.74 -5.70 5.04
C GLY A 16 -9.75 -5.42 3.53
N SER A 17 -9.33 -6.35 2.67
CA SER A 17 -9.42 -6.15 1.21
C SER A 17 -10.58 -6.96 0.64
N SER A 18 -11.70 -6.30 0.39
CA SER A 18 -12.79 -6.88 -0.40
C SER A 18 -12.41 -6.80 -1.88
N ALA A 19 -11.80 -7.86 -2.39
CA ALA A 19 -11.60 -8.03 -3.83
C ALA A 19 -12.84 -8.70 -4.43
N MET A 20 -13.56 -8.01 -5.31
CA MET A 20 -14.55 -8.67 -6.17
C MET A 20 -13.82 -9.24 -7.38
N SER A 21 -13.35 -10.48 -7.27
CA SER A 21 -12.76 -11.20 -8.40
C SER A 21 -13.88 -11.59 -9.38
N GLN A 22 -13.85 -11.02 -10.59
CA GLN A 22 -14.77 -11.43 -11.65
C GLN A 22 -14.26 -12.73 -12.28
N THR A 23 -15.11 -13.76 -12.27
CA THR A 23 -14.85 -15.07 -12.86
C THR A 23 -14.41 -14.93 -14.31
N HIS A 24 -13.23 -15.46 -14.63
CA HIS A 24 -12.70 -15.56 -15.99
C HIS A 24 -13.70 -16.37 -16.85
N SER A 25 -14.56 -15.70 -17.61
CA SER A 25 -15.52 -16.35 -18.48
C SER A 25 -14.84 -16.66 -19.81
N SER A 26 -14.71 -17.94 -20.14
CA SER A 26 -14.21 -18.42 -21.44
C SER A 26 -15.24 -18.30 -22.56
N SER A 27 -16.41 -17.72 -22.30
CA SER A 27 -17.46 -17.53 -23.31
C SER A 27 -17.16 -16.31 -24.19
N SER A 28 -16.90 -16.60 -25.46
CA SER A 28 -16.61 -15.69 -26.56
C SER A 28 -17.75 -14.70 -26.83
N SER A 29 -17.75 -13.56 -26.14
CA SER A 29 -18.32 -12.28 -26.63
C SER A 29 -17.72 -11.07 -25.89
N GLY A 30 -16.44 -11.16 -25.50
CA GLY A 30 -15.87 -10.34 -24.44
C GLY A 30 -15.60 -8.89 -24.87
N GLY A 31 -16.47 -7.98 -24.46
CA GLY A 31 -16.16 -6.55 -24.47
C GLY A 31 -14.94 -6.20 -23.61
N PHE A 32 -14.49 -4.94 -23.65
CA PHE A 32 -13.32 -4.43 -22.91
C PHE A 32 -13.30 -4.83 -21.41
N LEU A 33 -14.47 -5.05 -20.81
CA LEU A 33 -14.64 -5.43 -19.41
C LEU A 33 -14.35 -6.91 -19.09
N SER A 34 -14.25 -7.80 -20.08
CA SER A 34 -13.92 -9.21 -19.81
C SER A 34 -12.54 -9.34 -19.18
N ASN A 35 -12.40 -10.17 -18.13
CA ASN A 35 -11.14 -10.40 -17.40
C ASN A 35 -10.54 -9.12 -16.80
N THR A 36 -11.38 -8.14 -16.47
CA THR A 36 -10.99 -6.92 -15.78
C THR A 36 -11.39 -7.02 -14.31
N GLU A 37 -10.50 -6.60 -13.42
CA GLU A 37 -10.71 -6.57 -11.98
C GLU A 37 -10.55 -5.14 -11.47
N ILE A 38 -11.44 -4.74 -10.57
CA ILE A 38 -11.39 -3.47 -9.86
C ILE A 38 -11.23 -3.78 -8.38
N ASN A 39 -10.17 -3.26 -7.77
CA ASN A 39 -9.89 -3.41 -6.35
C ASN A 39 -9.85 -2.06 -5.68
N TYR A 40 -10.54 -1.93 -4.55
CA TYR A 40 -10.39 -0.81 -3.65
C TYR A 40 -9.80 -1.33 -2.34
N SER A 41 -8.80 -0.63 -1.82
CA SER A 41 -8.12 -1.00 -0.57
C SER A 41 -7.99 0.22 0.33
N VAL A 42 -8.10 0.00 1.63
CA VAL A 42 -7.85 1.00 2.68
C VAL A 42 -6.91 0.41 3.70
N GLY A 43 -6.07 1.23 4.31
CA GLY A 43 -5.08 0.75 5.26
C GLY A 43 -4.34 1.87 5.96
N ILE A 44 -3.23 1.48 6.57
CA ILE A 44 -2.30 2.39 7.23
C ILE A 44 -1.08 2.64 6.34
N SER A 45 -0.56 3.85 6.37
CA SER A 45 0.70 4.25 5.78
C SER A 45 1.74 4.50 6.86
N GLN A 46 3.00 4.19 6.53
CA GLN A 46 4.17 4.49 7.33
C GLN A 46 5.25 5.05 6.39
N PHE A 47 5.78 6.22 6.72
CA PHE A 47 6.82 6.87 5.90
C PHE A 47 8.21 6.44 6.37
N TYR A 48 9.04 6.00 5.42
CA TYR A 48 10.46 5.68 5.62
C TYR A 48 11.28 6.48 4.63
N GLY A 49 12.11 7.37 5.13
CA GLY A 49 12.93 8.24 4.33
C GLY A 49 13.69 9.20 5.22
N ASP A 50 14.21 10.27 4.62
CA ASP A 50 15.11 11.19 5.31
C ASP A 50 14.47 11.87 6.51
N ALA A 51 13.15 12.08 6.51
CA ALA A 51 12.39 12.64 7.63
C ALA A 51 11.92 11.58 8.66
N SER A 52 12.66 10.48 8.83
CA SER A 52 12.28 9.42 9.76
C SER A 52 13.45 8.88 10.59
N SER A 53 13.17 8.57 11.85
CA SER A 53 14.13 7.96 12.79
C SER A 53 13.63 6.64 13.41
N SER A 54 12.34 6.35 13.34
CA SER A 54 11.72 5.19 13.98
C SER A 54 11.72 3.94 13.08
N GLY A 55 12.07 2.80 13.67
CA GLY A 55 11.89 1.49 13.04
C GLY A 55 10.42 1.06 12.98
N PHE A 56 10.15 0.00 12.21
CA PHE A 56 8.79 -0.45 11.84
C PHE A 56 7.78 -0.51 13.00
N PHE A 57 8.11 -1.24 14.07
CA PHE A 57 7.19 -1.39 15.21
C PHE A 57 7.00 -0.12 16.03
N LYS A 58 8.00 0.77 16.09
CA LYS A 58 7.90 2.02 16.87
C LYS A 58 6.94 3.01 16.23
N LYS A 59 6.83 3.00 14.89
CA LYS A 59 5.95 3.90 14.14
C LYS A 59 4.46 3.72 14.44
N PHE A 60 4.05 2.53 14.91
CA PHE A 60 2.68 2.31 15.39
C PHE A 60 2.31 3.20 16.59
N SER A 61 3.30 3.76 17.29
CA SER A 61 3.11 4.69 18.40
C SER A 61 3.05 6.15 17.92
N GLY A 62 2.16 6.47 16.98
CA GLY A 62 1.82 7.85 16.61
C GLY A 62 2.42 8.37 15.30
N GLU A 63 3.08 7.53 14.51
CA GLU A 63 3.59 7.83 13.15
C GLU A 63 2.89 7.00 12.07
N ILE A 64 1.71 6.47 12.36
CA ILE A 64 0.82 5.87 11.36
C ILE A 64 -0.12 6.93 10.82
N ALA A 65 -0.47 6.82 9.55
CA ALA A 65 -1.50 7.61 8.93
C ALA A 65 -2.41 6.72 8.07
N PHE A 66 -3.50 7.26 7.53
CA PHE A 66 -4.44 6.48 6.72
C PHE A 66 -4.14 6.62 5.23
N ALA A 67 -4.36 5.52 4.50
CA ALA A 67 -4.20 5.46 3.06
C ALA A 67 -5.29 4.63 2.39
N GLN A 68 -5.48 4.90 1.10
CA GLN A 68 -6.39 4.18 0.24
C GLN A 68 -5.77 4.01 -1.16
N SER A 69 -6.21 2.96 -1.86
CA SER A 69 -5.82 2.72 -3.24
C SER A 69 -6.96 2.16 -4.07
N LEU A 70 -7.03 2.58 -5.33
CA LEU A 70 -7.90 2.01 -6.34
C LEU A 70 -7.03 1.39 -7.44
N ASN A 71 -7.21 0.11 -7.72
CA ASN A 71 -6.52 -0.59 -8.78
C ASN A 71 -7.51 -1.12 -9.82
N LEU A 72 -7.20 -0.84 -11.08
CA LEU A 72 -7.86 -1.41 -12.25
C LEU A 72 -6.85 -2.29 -12.97
N LYS A 73 -7.08 -3.60 -13.07
CA LYS A 73 -6.18 -4.52 -13.76
C LYS A 73 -6.90 -5.45 -14.74
N LYS A 74 -6.21 -5.79 -15.81
CA LYS A 74 -6.63 -6.72 -16.86
C LYS A 74 -5.82 -8.00 -16.70
N HIS A 75 -6.52 -9.12 -16.59
CA HIS A 75 -5.91 -10.46 -16.56
C HIS A 75 -5.71 -10.95 -18.00
N PHE A 76 -4.46 -11.24 -18.37
CA PHE A 76 -4.14 -11.82 -19.68
C PHE A 76 -4.22 -13.34 -19.65
N ASN A 77 -3.89 -13.93 -18.50
CA ASN A 77 -4.01 -15.35 -18.19
C ASN A 77 -4.07 -15.50 -16.66
N PRO A 78 -4.21 -16.73 -16.11
CA PRO A 78 -4.30 -16.94 -14.66
C PRO A 78 -3.06 -16.51 -13.85
N VAL A 79 -1.92 -16.28 -14.49
CA VAL A 79 -0.64 -15.93 -13.86
C VAL A 79 -0.34 -14.44 -13.95
N PHE A 80 -0.61 -13.83 -15.11
CA PHE A 80 -0.15 -12.47 -15.42
C PHE A 80 -1.31 -11.50 -15.65
N SER A 81 -1.18 -10.33 -15.04
CA SER A 81 -2.10 -9.21 -15.19
C SER A 81 -1.32 -7.91 -15.30
N ALA A 82 -1.89 -6.88 -15.94
CA ALA A 82 -1.34 -5.53 -15.89
C ALA A 82 -2.46 -4.52 -15.61
N GLY A 83 -2.11 -3.40 -15.00
CA GLY A 83 -3.11 -2.42 -14.60
C GLY A 83 -2.54 -1.08 -14.20
N ILE A 84 -3.45 -0.19 -13.83
CA ILE A 84 -3.15 1.13 -13.29
C ILE A 84 -3.57 1.13 -11.82
N ASN A 85 -2.77 1.76 -10.96
CA ASN A 85 -3.13 2.03 -9.59
C ASN A 85 -3.15 3.53 -9.31
N PHE A 86 -4.11 3.94 -8.51
CA PHE A 86 -4.20 5.27 -7.92
C PHE A 86 -4.06 5.09 -6.42
N TYR A 87 -3.02 5.65 -5.83
CA TYR A 87 -2.80 5.65 -4.39
C TYR A 87 -2.99 7.06 -3.84
N TYR A 88 -3.56 7.16 -2.64
CA TYR A 88 -3.57 8.38 -1.86
C TYR A 88 -3.46 8.05 -0.38
N GLY A 89 -2.53 8.69 0.30
CA GLY A 89 -2.29 8.48 1.72
C GLY A 89 -1.83 9.72 2.43
N ASN A 90 -2.18 9.80 3.70
CA ASN A 90 -1.59 10.76 4.61
C ASN A 90 -0.19 10.24 5.00
N LEU A 91 0.68 11.16 5.39
CA LEU A 91 2.02 10.88 5.87
C LEU A 91 2.18 11.52 7.24
N LYS A 92 2.78 10.75 8.14
CA LYS A 92 3.25 11.24 9.43
C LYS A 92 4.58 10.58 9.76
N SER A 93 5.58 11.36 10.16
CA SER A 93 6.86 10.81 10.60
C SER A 93 7.59 11.79 11.51
N LEU A 94 8.32 11.25 12.49
CA LEU A 94 9.16 12.03 13.38
C LEU A 94 10.65 11.70 13.16
N LYS A 95 11.45 12.75 13.10
CA LYS A 95 12.91 12.66 13.02
C LYS A 95 13.52 13.31 14.26
N THR A 96 14.14 12.47 15.08
CA THR A 96 14.76 12.88 16.36
C THR A 96 16.29 13.01 16.28
N THR A 97 16.89 12.55 15.18
CA THR A 97 18.35 12.55 15.00
C THR A 97 18.69 12.83 13.54
N SER A 98 19.68 13.70 13.30
CA SER A 98 20.17 14.04 11.96
C SER A 98 21.09 12.94 11.40
N GLY A 99 21.44 13.04 10.11
CA GLY A 99 22.44 12.15 9.51
C GLY A 99 23.85 12.29 10.11
N SER A 100 24.14 13.40 10.80
CA SER A 100 25.39 13.63 11.54
C SER A 100 25.34 13.20 13.00
N GLY A 101 24.21 12.65 13.47
CA GLY A 101 24.00 12.26 14.86
C GLY A 101 23.56 13.40 15.79
N ALA A 102 23.38 14.63 15.27
CA ALA A 102 22.87 15.74 16.06
C ALA A 102 21.39 15.52 16.43
N ALA A 103 21.02 15.90 17.65
CA ALA A 103 19.63 15.91 18.08
C ALA A 103 18.84 16.95 17.28
N ILE A 104 17.74 16.53 16.68
CA ILE A 104 16.79 17.38 15.95
C ILE A 104 15.37 16.97 16.35
N ASN A 105 14.37 17.75 16.01
CA ASN A 105 12.99 17.39 16.28
C ASN A 105 12.08 17.83 15.15
N TYR A 106 12.19 17.14 14.01
CA TYR A 106 11.40 17.46 12.83
C TYR A 106 10.22 16.51 12.70
N GLU A 107 9.09 17.08 12.33
CA GLU A 107 7.87 16.36 12.02
C GLU A 107 7.54 16.55 10.54
N LEU A 108 7.34 15.43 9.85
CA LEU A 108 6.76 15.41 8.51
C LEU A 108 5.28 15.12 8.66
N ILE A 109 4.45 16.04 8.21
CA ILE A 109 3.01 15.81 8.02
C ILE A 109 2.64 16.21 6.60
N GLY A 110 1.80 15.42 5.96
CA GLY A 110 1.31 15.78 4.64
C GLY A 110 0.53 14.67 3.97
N ASN A 111 0.45 14.80 2.65
CA ASN A 111 -0.24 13.87 1.78
C ASN A 111 0.68 13.44 0.65
N TYR A 112 0.60 12.16 0.34
CA TYR A 112 1.24 11.58 -0.83
C TYR A 112 0.20 10.85 -1.66
N GLY A 113 0.22 11.11 -2.96
CA GLY A 113 -0.55 10.35 -3.92
C GLY A 113 0.33 9.91 -5.07
N ASP A 114 -0.06 8.84 -5.74
CA ASP A 114 0.60 8.43 -6.97
C ASP A 114 -0.38 7.82 -7.97
N VAL A 115 0.06 7.86 -9.23
CA VAL A 115 -0.52 7.09 -10.31
C VAL A 115 0.58 6.28 -10.94
N ASP A 116 0.36 4.97 -11.05
CA ASP A 116 1.38 4.05 -11.53
C ASP A 116 0.80 2.96 -12.44
N ILE A 117 1.67 2.40 -13.29
CA ILE A 117 1.38 1.24 -14.12
C ILE A 117 2.10 0.04 -13.49
N ARG A 118 1.37 -1.05 -13.26
CA ARG A 118 1.86 -2.28 -12.60
C ARG A 118 1.69 -3.50 -13.48
N GLY A 119 2.70 -4.36 -13.47
CA GLY A 119 2.59 -5.77 -13.79
C GLY A 119 2.35 -6.59 -12.52
N TYR A 120 1.50 -7.60 -12.61
CA TYR A 120 1.11 -8.47 -11.51
C TYR A 120 1.47 -9.92 -11.86
N VAL A 121 1.89 -10.66 -10.84
CA VAL A 121 2.15 -12.11 -10.92
C VAL A 121 1.39 -12.79 -9.79
N ASP A 122 0.46 -13.67 -10.14
CA ASP A 122 -0.19 -14.57 -9.20
C ASP A 122 0.72 -15.80 -8.97
N PHE A 123 1.35 -15.86 -7.81
CA PHE A 123 2.30 -16.94 -7.48
C PHE A 123 1.58 -18.27 -7.28
N ASN A 124 0.32 -18.23 -6.87
CA ASN A 124 -0.50 -19.42 -6.70
C ASN A 124 -0.71 -20.13 -8.04
N SER A 125 -1.08 -19.39 -9.09
CA SER A 125 -1.21 -19.92 -10.44
C SER A 125 0.14 -20.25 -11.08
N LEU A 126 1.20 -19.49 -10.78
CA LEU A 126 2.54 -19.73 -11.32
C LEU A 126 3.12 -21.08 -10.85
N PHE A 127 3.01 -21.40 -9.55
CA PHE A 127 3.67 -22.57 -8.97
C PHE A 127 2.77 -23.81 -8.83
N TRP A 128 1.45 -23.64 -8.70
CA TRP A 128 0.50 -24.75 -8.49
C TRP A 128 -0.61 -24.83 -9.53
N GLY A 129 -0.50 -24.06 -10.62
CA GLY A 129 -1.54 -24.00 -11.64
C GLY A 129 -2.85 -23.40 -11.14
N ARG A 130 -3.81 -23.34 -12.05
CA ARG A 130 -5.13 -22.75 -11.81
C ARG A 130 -6.01 -23.70 -11.01
N ASP A 131 -6.50 -23.23 -9.87
CA ASP A 131 -7.49 -23.94 -9.05
C ASP A 131 -8.62 -22.97 -8.68
N TYR A 132 -9.85 -23.32 -9.07
CA TYR A 132 -11.04 -22.50 -8.83
C TYR A 132 -11.56 -22.60 -7.39
N ASN A 133 -11.11 -23.60 -6.61
CA ASN A 133 -11.54 -23.81 -5.23
C ASN A 133 -10.58 -23.17 -4.21
N ARG A 134 -9.57 -22.44 -4.69
CA ARG A 134 -8.52 -21.86 -3.86
C ARG A 134 -9.04 -20.64 -3.08
N LYS A 135 -8.91 -20.69 -1.75
CA LYS A 135 -9.37 -19.64 -0.83
C LYS A 135 -8.32 -18.57 -0.51
N LEU A 136 -7.04 -18.86 -0.75
CA LEU A 136 -5.92 -17.96 -0.50
C LEU A 136 -5.16 -17.73 -1.81
N SER A 137 -4.99 -16.46 -2.17
CA SER A 137 -4.10 -16.05 -3.26
C SER A 137 -2.98 -15.16 -2.71
N VAL A 138 -1.79 -15.39 -3.20
CA VAL A 138 -0.55 -14.69 -2.96
C VAL A 138 -0.08 -14.20 -4.32
N PHE A 139 0.06 -12.90 -4.44
CA PHE A 139 0.49 -12.25 -5.67
C PHE A 139 1.53 -11.18 -5.35
N GLY A 140 2.36 -10.90 -6.33
CA GLY A 140 3.29 -9.79 -6.32
C GLY A 140 2.96 -8.81 -7.43
N TRP A 141 3.46 -7.59 -7.30
CA TRP A 141 3.41 -6.60 -8.37
C TRP A 141 4.68 -5.77 -8.42
N LEU A 142 4.99 -5.28 -9.61
CA LEU A 142 6.06 -4.33 -9.87
C LEU A 142 5.54 -3.27 -10.84
N GLY A 143 5.86 -2.01 -10.60
CA GLY A 143 5.37 -0.92 -11.41
C GLY A 143 6.27 0.30 -11.41
N LEU A 144 5.92 1.23 -12.31
CA LEU A 144 6.54 2.55 -12.43
C LEU A 144 5.42 3.58 -12.47
N GLY A 145 5.62 4.70 -11.80
CA GLY A 145 4.59 5.72 -11.65
C GLY A 145 5.15 7.08 -11.31
N TYR A 146 4.22 8.02 -11.16
CA TYR A 146 4.49 9.40 -10.79
C TYR A 146 3.85 9.71 -9.44
N GLY A 147 4.66 10.20 -8.51
CA GLY A 147 4.25 10.57 -7.16
C GLY A 147 4.10 12.08 -6.98
N PHE A 148 3.05 12.48 -6.28
CA PHE A 148 2.71 13.86 -5.91
C PHE A 148 2.81 13.98 -4.39
N TRP A 149 3.47 15.03 -3.93
CA TRP A 149 3.73 15.26 -2.51
C TRP A 149 3.19 16.64 -2.11
N PHE A 150 2.37 16.67 -1.06
CA PHE A 150 1.82 17.89 -0.47
C PHE A 150 2.14 17.85 1.02
N ASN A 151 3.38 18.20 1.34
CA ASN A 151 3.96 17.97 2.66
C ASN A 151 4.55 19.24 3.24
N GLY A 152 4.47 19.34 4.57
CA GLY A 152 5.23 20.30 5.37
C GLY A 152 6.23 19.55 6.24
N LEU A 153 7.45 20.08 6.32
CA LEU A 153 8.40 19.74 7.37
C LEU A 153 8.37 20.85 8.41
N THR A 154 8.08 20.51 9.65
CA THR A 154 7.99 21.46 10.75
C THR A 154 8.88 21.04 11.91
N ASP A 155 9.31 21.99 12.71
CA ASP A 155 9.86 21.70 14.03
C ASP A 155 8.71 21.27 14.95
N TYR A 156 8.83 20.09 15.55
CA TYR A 156 7.77 19.48 16.34
C TYR A 156 7.41 20.27 17.61
N ASN A 157 8.38 20.99 18.18
CA ASN A 157 8.16 21.74 19.41
C ASN A 157 7.53 23.11 19.13
N THR A 158 7.95 23.76 18.04
CA THR A 158 7.54 25.14 17.73
C THR A 158 6.44 25.23 16.66
N GLY A 159 6.23 24.17 15.88
CA GLY A 159 5.29 24.15 14.75
C GLY A 159 5.74 25.00 13.56
N ASN A 160 6.93 25.60 13.62
CA ASN A 160 7.47 26.44 12.54
C ASN A 160 7.98 25.57 11.40
N TYR A 161 7.79 26.02 10.16
CA TYR A 161 8.37 25.38 8.99
C TYR A 161 9.90 25.45 9.02
N VAL A 162 10.52 24.36 8.58
CA VAL A 162 11.98 24.19 8.48
C VAL A 162 12.41 24.35 7.03
#